data_AF-A0A660W2D8-F1
#
_entry.id   AF-A0A660W2D8-F1
#
_cell.length_a   1.000
_cell.length_b   1.000
_cell.length_c   1.000
_cell.angle_alpha   90.00
_cell.angle_beta   90.00
_cell.angle_gamma   90.00
#
_symmetry.space_group_name_H-M   'P 1'
#
loop_
_entity.id
_entity.type
_entity.pdbx_description
1 polymer ?
#
loop_
_entity_poly.entity_id
_entity_poly.type
_entity_poly.pdbx_seq_one_letter_code
_entity_poly.pdbx_strand_id
1 'polypeptide(L)'
;RVLFGLFKKVAIADNIGSMVDAIFGNVAGVHSLALWIAMYGFAVQIYCDFSGYCDIAIGIARMMGFKLSENFRSPYGATSVSDFWRRWHITLSTWIRDYLYIPLGGSKGTMPRRILVLTVTMGLAGLWHGASWNFVAWGLYHGILLALYHAIRAGRAGVLGRKPPEEPRSRLARAGSVALTFHLVCFGWVLFRMPSLAAALDVWGRMLSVFWTLGAEVLRQMFLSATTPEMLLTLVVIGLIVLRQMALKDRPLVTLSEKMPAPALGAAYSVMVAMVLVLAKVSGPEFIYFQF
;
A
#
# COMPACT_ATOMS: atom_id res chain seq x y z
N ARG A 1 -5.10 20.22 2.57
CA ARG A 1 -5.41 18.98 1.79
C ARG A 1 -4.72 19.04 0.43
N VAL A 2 -5.04 20.01 -0.43
CA VAL A 2 -4.42 20.18 -1.76
C VAL A 2 -2.89 20.14 -1.72
N LEU A 3 -2.24 21.04 -0.96
CA LEU A 3 -0.77 21.08 -0.85
C LEU A 3 -0.17 19.76 -0.34
N PHE A 4 -0.84 19.09 0.60
CA PHE A 4 -0.38 17.79 1.10
C PHE A 4 -0.54 16.67 0.07
N GLY A 5 -1.59 16.70 -0.73
CA GLY A 5 -1.75 15.76 -1.84
C GLY A 5 -0.71 15.98 -2.93
N LEU A 6 -0.41 17.24 -3.29
CA LEU A 6 0.68 17.60 -4.20
C LEU A 6 2.03 17.12 -3.69
N PHE A 7 2.32 17.32 -2.40
CA PHE A 7 3.53 16.83 -1.77
C PHE A 7 3.66 15.30 -1.88
N LYS A 8 2.61 14.54 -1.55
CA LYS A 8 2.63 13.07 -1.67
C LYS A 8 2.84 12.62 -3.12
N LYS A 9 2.19 13.25 -4.09
CA LYS A 9 2.32 12.90 -5.51
C LYS A 9 3.73 13.23 -6.01
N VAL A 10 4.07 14.53 -5.99
CA VAL A 10 5.24 15.07 -6.68
C VAL A 10 6.53 14.77 -5.92
N ALA A 11 6.58 15.10 -4.63
CA ALA A 11 7.81 14.96 -3.85
C ALA A 11 8.11 13.52 -3.44
N ILE A 12 7.09 12.66 -3.32
CA ILE A 12 7.25 11.28 -2.83
C ILE A 12 7.03 10.28 -3.96
N ALA A 13 5.81 10.17 -4.49
CA ALA A 13 5.45 9.08 -5.40
C ALA A 13 6.26 9.12 -6.70
N ASP A 14 6.40 10.28 -7.33
CA ASP A 14 7.13 10.43 -8.60
C ASP A 14 8.65 10.23 -8.44
N ASN A 15 9.18 10.52 -7.25
CA ASN A 15 10.58 10.34 -6.94
C ASN A 15 10.91 8.86 -6.68
N ILE A 16 10.11 8.18 -5.87
CA ILE A 16 10.22 6.74 -5.62
C ILE A 16 9.91 5.93 -6.89
N GLY A 17 8.94 6.40 -7.68
CA GLY A 17 8.50 5.72 -8.91
C GLY A 17 9.63 5.49 -9.91
N SER A 18 10.49 6.48 -10.15
CA SER A 18 11.63 6.27 -11.07
C SER A 18 12.61 5.20 -10.61
N MET A 19 12.84 5.06 -9.29
CA MET A 19 13.67 3.97 -8.76
C MET A 19 12.96 2.62 -8.94
N VAL A 20 11.67 2.56 -8.64
CA VAL A 20 10.84 1.36 -8.81
C VAL A 20 10.83 0.92 -10.27
N ASP A 21 10.65 1.85 -11.21
CA ASP A 21 10.63 1.60 -12.65
C ASP A 21 11.97 1.12 -13.17
N ALA A 22 13.07 1.72 -12.70
CA ALA A 22 14.42 1.28 -13.07
C ALA A 22 14.70 -0.16 -12.62
N ILE A 23 14.28 -0.54 -11.41
CA ILE A 23 14.51 -1.88 -10.86
C ILE A 23 13.61 -2.92 -11.53
N PHE A 24 12.29 -2.68 -11.60
CA PHE A 24 11.36 -3.63 -12.24
C PHE A 24 11.46 -3.63 -13.77
N GLY A 25 12.06 -2.62 -14.38
CA GLY A 25 12.41 -2.60 -15.81
C GLY A 25 13.63 -3.45 -16.16
N ASN A 26 14.48 -3.80 -15.18
CA ASN A 26 15.69 -4.61 -15.39
C ASN A 26 15.80 -5.74 -14.37
N VAL A 27 14.72 -6.51 -14.19
CA VAL A 27 14.65 -7.63 -13.22
C VAL A 27 15.81 -8.63 -13.37
N ALA A 28 16.27 -8.86 -14.61
CA ALA A 28 17.34 -9.80 -14.90
C ALA A 28 18.72 -9.32 -14.41
N GLY A 29 18.98 -8.02 -14.48
CA GLY A 29 20.27 -7.40 -14.18
C GLY A 29 20.41 -6.81 -12.78
N VAL A 30 19.37 -6.91 -11.94
CA VAL A 30 19.39 -6.38 -10.57
C VAL A 30 19.51 -7.49 -9.53
N HIS A 31 20.16 -7.15 -8.42
CA HIS A 31 20.23 -8.04 -7.27
C HIS A 31 18.86 -8.21 -6.60
N SER A 32 18.65 -9.36 -5.98
CA SER A 32 17.39 -9.74 -5.35
C SER A 32 16.95 -8.80 -4.21
N LEU A 33 17.88 -8.22 -3.44
CA LEU A 33 17.52 -7.17 -2.47
C LEU A 33 16.94 -5.92 -3.14
N ALA A 34 17.44 -5.55 -4.32
CA ALA A 34 16.88 -4.40 -5.05
C ALA A 34 15.41 -4.66 -5.38
N LEU A 35 15.04 -5.90 -5.74
CA LEU A 35 13.64 -6.30 -5.96
C LEU A 35 12.80 -6.19 -4.68
N TRP A 36 13.34 -6.59 -3.52
CA TRP A 36 12.67 -6.37 -2.22
C TRP A 36 12.45 -4.90 -1.91
N ILE A 37 13.46 -4.06 -2.13
CA ILE A 37 13.36 -2.61 -1.92
C ILE A 37 12.37 -1.99 -2.91
N ALA A 38 12.38 -2.40 -4.18
CA ALA A 38 11.44 -1.94 -5.19
C ALA A 38 9.99 -2.35 -4.86
N MET A 39 9.75 -3.53 -4.30
CA MET A 39 8.42 -3.95 -3.84
C MET A 39 7.88 -3.01 -2.74
N TYR A 40 8.71 -2.71 -1.72
CA TYR A 40 8.30 -1.76 -0.67
C TYR A 40 8.21 -0.32 -1.17
N GLY A 41 9.10 0.07 -2.08
CA GLY A 41 9.06 1.36 -2.76
C GLY A 41 7.77 1.52 -3.55
N PHE A 42 7.37 0.49 -4.30
CA PHE A 42 6.11 0.48 -5.05
C PHE A 42 4.89 0.60 -4.13
N ALA A 43 4.89 -0.06 -2.97
CA ALA A 43 3.82 0.13 -1.98
C ALA A 43 3.70 1.61 -1.56
N VAL A 44 4.82 2.29 -1.32
CA VAL A 44 4.78 3.72 -0.97
C VAL A 44 4.39 4.59 -2.16
N GLN A 45 4.87 4.27 -3.36
CA GLN A 45 4.48 4.93 -4.61
C GLN A 45 2.97 4.86 -4.82
N ILE A 46 2.39 3.66 -4.89
CA ILE A 46 0.96 3.48 -5.16
C ILE A 46 0.08 4.15 -4.10
N TYR A 47 0.51 4.12 -2.83
CA TYR A 47 -0.20 4.80 -1.76
C TYR A 47 -0.13 6.32 -1.88
N CYS A 48 1.06 6.89 -2.08
CA CYS A 48 1.25 8.34 -2.10
C CYS A 48 0.67 8.97 -3.36
N ASP A 49 0.79 8.30 -4.50
CA ASP A 49 0.19 8.69 -5.77
C ASP A 49 -1.33 8.80 -5.61
N PHE A 50 -1.96 7.69 -5.21
CA PHE A 50 -3.41 7.62 -5.20
C PHE A 50 -4.03 8.39 -4.03
N SER A 51 -3.47 8.27 -2.82
CA SER A 51 -3.96 9.06 -1.70
C SER A 51 -3.67 10.55 -1.90
N GLY A 52 -2.62 10.92 -2.64
CA GLY A 52 -2.32 12.29 -3.03
C GLY A 52 -3.41 12.87 -3.93
N TYR A 53 -3.77 12.13 -4.97
CA TYR A 53 -4.90 12.44 -5.84
C TYR A 53 -6.21 12.61 -5.04
N CYS A 54 -6.56 11.66 -4.17
CA CYS A 54 -7.77 11.77 -3.35
C CYS A 54 -7.75 12.99 -2.42
N ASP A 55 -6.60 13.33 -1.82
CA ASP A 55 -6.48 14.53 -0.97
C ASP A 55 -6.65 15.83 -1.75
N ILE A 56 -6.17 15.89 -2.99
CA ILE A 56 -6.39 17.03 -3.89
C ILE A 56 -7.88 17.13 -4.22
N ALA A 57 -8.51 16.03 -4.66
CA ALA A 57 -9.93 15.98 -5.01
C ALA A 57 -10.84 16.38 -3.83
N ILE A 58 -10.60 15.82 -2.63
CA ILE A 58 -11.33 16.18 -1.41
C ILE A 58 -11.11 17.66 -1.05
N GLY A 59 -9.88 18.16 -1.22
CA GLY A 59 -9.55 19.57 -0.96
C GLY A 59 -10.31 20.54 -1.87
N ILE A 60 -10.29 20.28 -3.18
CA ILE A 60 -11.00 21.08 -4.19
C ILE A 60 -12.51 21.01 -3.97
N ALA A 61 -13.06 19.80 -3.77
CA ALA A 61 -14.48 19.61 -3.52
C ALA A 61 -14.96 20.41 -2.31
N ARG A 62 -14.19 20.43 -1.22
CA ARG A 62 -14.52 21.23 -0.02
C ARG A 62 -14.53 22.73 -0.31
N MET A 63 -13.62 23.24 -1.15
CA MET A 63 -13.63 24.64 -1.59
C MET A 63 -14.87 24.98 -2.42
N MET A 64 -15.41 24.00 -3.13
CA MET A 64 -16.64 24.11 -3.93
C MET A 64 -17.92 23.81 -3.11
N GLY A 65 -17.82 23.60 -1.80
CA GLY A 65 -18.97 23.29 -0.93
C GLY A 65 -19.42 21.83 -0.92
N PHE A 66 -18.71 20.92 -1.60
CA PHE A 66 -18.99 19.49 -1.60
C PHE A 66 -18.18 18.73 -0.54
N LYS A 67 -18.83 17.76 0.12
CA LYS A 67 -18.17 16.87 1.09
C LYS A 67 -18.00 15.47 0.48
N LEU A 68 -16.80 15.19 -0.03
CA LEU A 68 -16.42 13.85 -0.50
C LEU A 68 -16.00 12.94 0.66
N SER A 69 -16.22 11.63 0.48
CA SER A 69 -15.79 10.58 1.41
C SER A 69 -14.26 10.38 1.39
N GLU A 70 -13.68 10.00 2.52
CA GLU A 70 -12.26 9.65 2.63
C GLU A 70 -11.99 8.30 1.97
N ASN A 71 -10.89 8.20 1.23
CA ASN A 71 -10.52 6.96 0.54
C ASN A 71 -9.42 6.16 1.26
N PHE A 72 -8.64 6.82 2.13
CA PHE A 72 -7.50 6.21 2.81
C PHE A 72 -7.45 6.56 4.29
N ARG A 73 -7.16 5.58 5.14
CA ARG A 73 -7.03 5.75 6.59
C ARG A 73 -5.88 4.92 7.16
N SER A 74 -4.64 5.42 6.98
CA SER A 74 -3.40 4.76 7.44
C SER A 74 -3.38 3.25 7.15
N PRO A 75 -3.55 2.82 5.88
CA PRO A 75 -3.74 1.42 5.53
C PRO A 75 -2.55 0.53 5.90
N TYR A 76 -1.32 1.04 5.85
CA TYR A 76 -0.13 0.27 6.23
C TYR A 76 0.10 0.20 7.74
N GLY A 77 -0.74 0.88 8.54
CA GLY A 77 -0.85 0.68 9.98
C GLY A 77 -1.85 -0.41 10.39
N ALA A 78 -2.45 -1.12 9.42
CA ALA A 78 -3.45 -2.16 9.66
C ALA A 78 -2.86 -3.38 10.37
N THR A 79 -3.58 -3.93 11.35
CA THR A 79 -3.13 -5.11 12.12
C THR A 79 -3.58 -6.44 11.51
N SER A 80 -4.37 -6.41 10.44
CA SER A 80 -4.78 -7.60 9.68
C SER A 80 -5.15 -7.20 8.26
N VAL A 81 -5.19 -8.18 7.35
CA VAL A 81 -5.63 -7.96 5.95
C VAL A 81 -7.07 -7.48 5.86
N SER A 82 -7.96 -7.91 6.76
CA SER A 82 -9.33 -7.39 6.84
C SER A 82 -9.34 -5.93 7.29
N ASP A 83 -8.46 -5.55 8.22
CA ASP A 83 -8.32 -4.17 8.65
C ASP A 83 -7.74 -3.29 7.53
N PHE A 84 -6.78 -3.80 6.75
CA PHE A 84 -6.22 -3.11 5.58
C PHE A 84 -7.31 -2.72 4.57
N TRP A 85 -8.20 -3.65 4.20
CA TRP A 85 -9.30 -3.38 3.26
C TRP A 85 -10.39 -2.44 3.80
N ARG A 86 -10.45 -2.21 5.12
CA ARG A 86 -11.30 -1.15 5.72
C ARG A 86 -10.64 0.24 5.66
N ARG A 87 -9.37 0.32 5.25
CA ARG A 87 -8.51 1.50 5.31
C ARG A 87 -7.93 1.91 3.95
N TRP A 88 -7.91 0.99 2.98
CA TRP A 88 -7.43 1.18 1.62
C TRP A 88 -8.60 1.30 0.65
N HIS A 89 -8.57 2.30 -0.24
CA HIS A 89 -9.58 2.52 -1.28
C HIS A 89 -11.03 2.37 -0.76
N ILE A 90 -11.33 3.01 0.38
CA ILE A 90 -12.54 2.80 1.18
C ILE A 90 -13.82 2.94 0.35
N THR A 91 -13.89 3.90 -0.58
CA THR A 91 -15.09 4.11 -1.39
C THR A 91 -15.33 2.93 -2.34
N LEU A 92 -14.30 2.44 -3.02
CA LEU A 92 -14.38 1.24 -3.87
C LEU A 92 -14.65 -0.01 -3.03
N SER A 93 -13.94 -0.21 -1.92
CA SER A 93 -14.15 -1.39 -1.07
C SER A 93 -15.57 -1.43 -0.49
N THR A 94 -16.15 -0.26 -0.18
CA THR A 94 -17.55 -0.13 0.23
C THR A 94 -18.50 -0.49 -0.92
N TRP A 95 -18.25 0.03 -2.12
CA TRP A 95 -19.05 -0.28 -3.30
C TRP A 95 -19.03 -1.77 -3.64
N ILE A 96 -17.84 -2.39 -3.68
CA ILE A 96 -17.69 -3.83 -3.93
C ILE A 96 -18.41 -4.65 -2.86
N ARG A 97 -18.31 -4.25 -1.58
CA ARG A 97 -19.03 -4.94 -0.51
C ARG A 97 -20.55 -4.88 -0.74
N ASP A 98 -21.07 -3.70 -1.00
CA ASP A 98 -22.51 -3.45 -0.99
C ASP A 98 -23.19 -3.91 -2.29
N TYR A 99 -22.50 -3.82 -3.42
CA TYR A 99 -23.05 -4.13 -4.76
C TYR A 99 -22.56 -5.45 -5.35
N LEU A 100 -21.55 -6.09 -4.77
CA LEU A 100 -21.05 -7.38 -5.26
C LEU A 100 -21.06 -8.46 -4.17
N TYR A 101 -20.33 -8.25 -3.07
CA TYR A 101 -20.20 -9.26 -2.01
C TYR A 101 -21.54 -9.62 -1.35
N ILE A 102 -22.31 -8.63 -0.92
CA ILE A 102 -23.60 -8.86 -0.24
C ILE A 102 -24.62 -9.49 -1.20
N PRO A 103 -24.84 -8.97 -2.42
CA PRO A 103 -25.75 -9.59 -3.39
C PRO A 103 -25.38 -11.04 -3.76
N LEU A 104 -24.09 -11.38 -3.85
CA LEU A 104 -23.63 -12.76 -4.09
C LEU A 104 -23.82 -13.69 -2.87
N GLY A 105 -24.36 -13.18 -1.76
CA GLY A 105 -24.67 -13.94 -0.56
C GLY A 105 -23.51 -14.04 0.43
N GLY A 106 -22.49 -13.18 0.33
CA GLY A 106 -21.34 -13.16 1.24
C GLY A 106 -21.71 -12.88 2.70
N SER A 107 -22.83 -12.18 2.94
CA SER A 107 -23.34 -11.91 4.29
C SER A 107 -24.16 -13.05 4.91
N LYS A 108 -24.53 -14.08 4.13
CA LYS A 108 -25.42 -15.18 4.53
C LYS A 108 -24.74 -16.54 4.34
N GLY A 109 -25.33 -17.61 4.89
CA GLY A 109 -24.84 -18.99 4.71
C GLY A 109 -23.63 -19.40 5.57
N THR A 110 -23.07 -20.56 5.23
CA THR A 110 -21.98 -21.23 5.97
C THR A 110 -20.62 -20.59 5.71
N MET A 111 -19.65 -20.82 6.59
CA MET A 111 -18.29 -20.28 6.47
C MET A 111 -17.62 -20.60 5.11
N PRO A 112 -17.68 -21.84 4.58
CA PRO A 112 -17.10 -22.14 3.26
C PRO A 112 -17.73 -21.33 2.13
N ARG A 113 -19.06 -21.14 2.16
CA ARG A 113 -19.77 -20.31 1.17
C ARG A 113 -19.31 -18.86 1.24
N ARG A 114 -19.17 -18.31 2.45
CA ARG A 114 -18.70 -16.93 2.64
C ARG A 114 -17.26 -16.75 2.14
N ILE A 115 -16.40 -17.72 2.39
CA ILE A 115 -15.01 -17.74 1.87
C ILE A 115 -15.01 -17.77 0.34
N LEU A 116 -15.79 -18.65 -0.29
CA LEU A 116 -15.87 -18.74 -1.74
C LEU A 116 -16.35 -17.42 -2.36
N VAL A 117 -17.46 -16.87 -1.85
CA VAL A 117 -18.01 -15.60 -2.35
C VAL A 117 -17.01 -14.46 -2.14
N LEU A 118 -16.30 -14.42 -1.02
CA LEU A 118 -15.26 -13.42 -0.76
C LEU A 118 -14.13 -13.51 -1.78
N THR A 119 -13.60 -14.71 -2.02
CA THR A 119 -12.52 -14.92 -2.99
C THR A 119 -12.95 -14.54 -4.41
N VAL A 120 -14.17 -14.93 -4.82
CA VAL A 120 -14.74 -14.54 -6.13
C VAL A 120 -14.91 -13.02 -6.22
N THR A 121 -15.47 -12.39 -5.19
CA THR A 121 -15.66 -10.93 -5.13
C THR A 121 -14.31 -10.22 -5.27
N MET A 122 -13.27 -10.69 -4.59
CA MET A 122 -11.94 -10.10 -4.71
C MET A 122 -11.30 -10.34 -6.08
N GLY A 123 -11.51 -11.50 -6.71
CA GLY A 123 -11.09 -11.74 -8.10
C GLY A 123 -11.76 -10.78 -9.09
N LEU A 124 -13.06 -10.53 -8.93
CA LEU A 124 -13.81 -9.55 -9.71
C LEU A 124 -13.36 -8.11 -9.41
N ALA A 125 -13.01 -7.80 -8.16
CA ALA A 125 -12.35 -6.53 -7.81
C ALA A 125 -11.01 -6.37 -8.52
N GLY A 126 -10.26 -7.45 -8.68
CA GLY A 126 -9.08 -7.51 -9.53
C GLY A 126 -9.41 -7.12 -10.96
N LEU A 127 -10.36 -7.80 -11.60
CA LEU A 127 -10.77 -7.50 -12.98
C LEU A 127 -11.19 -6.05 -13.22
N TRP A 128 -11.76 -5.38 -12.21
CA TRP A 128 -12.09 -3.95 -12.30
C TRP A 128 -10.85 -3.06 -12.55
N HIS A 129 -9.67 -3.49 -12.12
CA HIS A 129 -8.43 -2.75 -12.32
C HIS A 129 -7.82 -2.87 -13.72
N GLY A 130 -8.15 -3.91 -14.48
CA GLY A 130 -7.66 -4.09 -15.84
C GLY A 130 -7.90 -5.49 -16.41
N ALA A 131 -7.84 -5.60 -17.73
CA ALA A 131 -8.10 -6.83 -18.48
C ALA A 131 -6.87 -7.76 -18.58
N SER A 132 -6.19 -8.02 -17.45
CA SER A 132 -5.03 -8.91 -17.37
C SER A 132 -5.19 -9.96 -16.27
N TRP A 133 -4.65 -11.16 -16.50
CA TRP A 133 -4.62 -12.24 -15.51
C TRP A 133 -3.88 -11.87 -14.23
N ASN A 134 -2.99 -10.89 -14.28
CA ASN A 134 -2.32 -10.33 -13.12
C ASN A 134 -3.28 -9.77 -12.09
N PHE A 135 -4.28 -9.02 -12.55
CA PHE A 135 -5.26 -8.42 -11.65
C PHE A 135 -6.21 -9.45 -11.07
N VAL A 136 -6.59 -10.47 -11.85
CA VAL A 136 -7.34 -11.62 -11.33
C VAL A 136 -6.54 -12.32 -10.24
N ALA A 137 -5.27 -12.64 -10.51
CA ALA A 137 -4.37 -13.29 -9.56
C ALA A 137 -4.18 -12.44 -8.29
N TRP A 138 -4.03 -11.12 -8.44
CA TRP A 138 -3.93 -10.16 -7.33
C TRP A 138 -5.20 -10.15 -6.48
N GLY A 139 -6.37 -10.14 -7.12
CA GLY A 139 -7.67 -10.22 -6.46
C GLY A 139 -7.83 -11.52 -5.68
N LEU A 140 -7.55 -12.65 -6.33
CA LEU A 140 -7.61 -13.98 -5.70
C LEU A 140 -6.62 -14.09 -4.54
N TYR A 141 -5.40 -13.57 -4.68
CA TYR A 141 -4.40 -13.51 -3.62
C TYR A 141 -4.95 -12.82 -2.36
N HIS A 142 -5.53 -11.63 -2.50
CA HIS A 142 -6.16 -10.94 -1.38
C HIS A 142 -7.41 -11.64 -0.85
N GLY A 143 -8.20 -12.28 -1.72
CA GLY A 143 -9.33 -13.13 -1.35
C GLY A 143 -8.92 -14.29 -0.45
N ILE A 144 -7.85 -14.99 -0.82
CA ILE A 144 -7.26 -16.09 -0.04
C ILE A 144 -6.75 -15.58 1.30
N LEU A 145 -6.04 -14.45 1.33
CA LEU A 145 -5.56 -13.86 2.60
C LEU A 145 -6.73 -13.53 3.54
N LEU A 146 -7.81 -12.94 3.04
CA LEU A 146 -9.00 -12.66 3.83
C LEU A 146 -9.68 -13.95 4.31
N ALA A 147 -9.79 -14.96 3.44
CA ALA A 147 -10.35 -16.27 3.79
C ALA A 147 -9.56 -16.94 4.93
N LEU A 148 -8.23 -16.95 4.83
CA LEU A 148 -7.34 -17.47 5.87
C LEU A 148 -7.50 -16.69 7.17
N TYR A 149 -7.55 -15.37 7.12
CA TYR A 149 -7.78 -14.53 8.30
C TYR A 149 -9.10 -14.90 9.00
N HIS A 150 -10.20 -15.03 8.25
CA HIS A 150 -11.48 -15.40 8.82
C HIS A 150 -11.50 -16.84 9.36
N ALA A 151 -10.87 -17.79 8.68
CA ALA A 151 -10.77 -19.18 9.12
C ALA A 151 -9.97 -19.31 10.43
N ILE A 152 -8.79 -18.67 10.51
CA ILE A 152 -7.97 -18.63 11.74
C ILE A 152 -8.75 -18.00 12.89
N ARG A 153 -9.49 -16.91 12.63
CA ARG A 153 -10.29 -16.23 13.66
C ARG A 153 -11.44 -17.10 14.17
N ALA A 154 -12.10 -17.84 13.28
CA ALA A 154 -13.16 -18.78 13.64
C ALA A 154 -12.62 -19.96 14.47
N GLY A 155 -11.50 -20.56 14.06
CA GLY A 155 -10.85 -21.64 14.81
C GLY A 155 -10.42 -21.18 16.22
N ARG A 156 -9.81 -20.01 16.33
CA ARG A 156 -9.48 -19.40 17.64
C ARG A 156 -10.72 -19.16 18.50
N ALA A 157 -11.84 -18.75 17.90
CA ALA A 157 -13.07 -18.54 18.65
C ALA A 157 -13.62 -19.85 19.22
N GLY A 158 -13.53 -20.95 18.46
CA GLY A 158 -13.90 -22.30 18.92
C GLY A 158 -13.03 -22.76 20.09
N VAL A 159 -11.71 -22.61 19.99
CA VAL A 159 -10.76 -23.01 21.06
C VAL A 159 -10.92 -22.16 22.33
N LEU A 160 -11.14 -20.85 22.18
CA LEU A 160 -11.26 -19.93 23.31
C LEU A 160 -12.66 -19.88 23.94
N GLY A 161 -13.67 -20.50 23.31
CA GLY A 161 -15.08 -20.34 23.68
C GLY A 161 -15.62 -18.90 23.54
N ARG A 162 -14.87 -18.00 22.89
CA ARG A 162 -15.22 -16.59 22.71
C ARG A 162 -14.55 -16.00 21.49
N LYS A 163 -15.13 -14.94 20.91
CA LYS A 163 -14.50 -14.24 19.78
C LYS A 163 -13.15 -13.64 20.20
N PRO A 164 -12.06 -13.89 19.46
CA PRO A 164 -10.78 -13.23 19.72
C PRO A 164 -10.90 -11.72 19.47
N PRO A 165 -10.12 -10.90 20.19
CA PRO A 165 -10.14 -9.44 20.03
C PRO A 165 -9.77 -9.04 18.59
N GLU A 166 -10.36 -7.96 18.08
CA GLU A 166 -10.06 -7.41 16.74
C GLU A 166 -8.60 -6.95 16.64
N GLU A 167 -8.09 -6.31 17.71
CA GLU A 167 -6.74 -5.75 17.78
C GLU A 167 -5.86 -6.56 18.75
N PRO A 168 -4.55 -6.70 18.47
CA PRO A 168 -3.59 -7.26 19.41
C PRO A 168 -3.50 -6.43 20.70
N ARG A 169 -3.40 -7.11 21.85
CA ARG A 169 -3.40 -6.46 23.18
C ARG A 169 -2.08 -5.80 23.55
N SER A 170 -0.94 -6.38 23.15
CA SER A 170 0.38 -5.82 23.48
C SER A 170 0.94 -5.00 22.31
N ARG A 171 1.77 -4.00 22.63
CA ARG A 171 2.43 -3.16 21.60
C ARG A 171 3.31 -3.99 20.67
N LEU A 172 4.02 -4.98 21.21
CA LEU A 172 4.87 -5.88 20.43
C LEU A 172 4.04 -6.75 19.48
N ALA A 173 2.95 -7.36 19.96
CA ALA A 173 2.06 -8.17 19.12
C ALA A 173 1.40 -7.32 18.02
N ARG A 174 1.07 -6.07 18.34
CA ARG A 174 0.56 -5.10 17.36
C ARG A 174 1.60 -4.78 16.31
N ALA A 175 2.83 -4.44 16.69
CA ALA A 175 3.91 -4.16 15.75
C ALA A 175 4.17 -5.36 14.83
N GLY A 176 4.24 -6.58 15.38
CA GLY A 176 4.39 -7.81 14.59
C GLY A 176 3.23 -8.05 13.62
N SER A 177 1.99 -7.78 14.05
CA SER A 177 0.80 -7.94 13.21
C SER A 177 0.73 -6.89 12.08
N VAL A 178 1.16 -5.66 12.35
CA VAL A 178 1.31 -4.61 11.33
C VAL A 178 2.39 -4.99 10.33
N ALA A 179 3.57 -5.39 10.80
CA ALA A 179 4.67 -5.80 9.93
C ALA A 179 4.27 -6.97 9.02
N LEU A 180 3.63 -8.00 9.58
CA LEU A 180 3.14 -9.15 8.82
C LEU A 180 2.08 -8.73 7.79
N THR A 181 1.09 -7.94 8.18
CA THR A 181 0.02 -7.47 7.27
C THR A 181 0.59 -6.63 6.15
N PHE A 182 1.48 -5.69 6.47
CA PHE A 182 2.16 -4.84 5.51
C PHE A 182 2.95 -5.67 4.50
N HIS A 183 3.73 -6.64 4.98
CA HIS A 183 4.51 -7.52 4.11
C HIS A 183 3.63 -8.35 3.16
N LEU A 184 2.56 -8.98 3.67
CA LEU A 184 1.62 -9.75 2.83
C LEU A 184 0.97 -8.86 1.77
N VAL A 185 0.55 -7.65 2.14
CA VAL A 185 -0.01 -6.69 1.17
C VAL A 185 1.04 -6.31 0.11
N CYS A 186 2.28 -6.00 0.52
CA CYS A 186 3.36 -5.65 -0.40
C CYS A 186 3.72 -6.78 -1.35
N PHE A 187 3.71 -8.02 -0.87
CA PHE A 187 3.96 -9.19 -1.70
C PHE A 187 2.93 -9.31 -2.82
N GLY A 188 1.66 -9.05 -2.51
CA GLY A 188 0.59 -8.96 -3.51
C GLY A 188 0.83 -7.85 -4.54
N TRP A 189 1.39 -6.70 -4.15
CA TRP A 189 1.63 -5.60 -5.08
C TRP A 189 2.56 -5.91 -6.25
N VAL A 190 3.40 -6.96 -6.16
CA VAL A 190 4.19 -7.45 -7.31
C VAL A 190 3.28 -7.87 -8.46
N LEU A 191 2.18 -8.58 -8.18
CA LEU A 191 1.19 -8.95 -9.21
C LEU A 191 0.57 -7.72 -9.86
N PHE A 192 0.36 -6.66 -9.08
CA PHE A 192 -0.20 -5.41 -9.57
C PHE A 192 0.81 -4.59 -10.39
N ARG A 193 2.11 -4.64 -10.06
CA ARG A 193 3.16 -3.86 -10.74
C ARG A 193 3.64 -4.48 -12.05
N MET A 194 3.72 -5.80 -12.12
CA MET A 194 4.34 -6.49 -13.25
C MET A 194 3.39 -6.54 -14.46
N PRO A 195 3.91 -6.55 -15.71
CA PRO A 195 3.10 -6.52 -16.91
C PRO A 195 2.46 -7.87 -17.26
N SER A 196 2.98 -8.99 -16.73
CA SER A 196 2.43 -10.33 -16.95
C SER A 196 2.64 -11.26 -15.75
N LEU A 197 1.90 -12.37 -15.71
CA LEU A 197 1.95 -13.29 -14.58
C LEU A 197 3.29 -14.01 -14.53
N ALA A 198 3.82 -14.34 -15.71
CA ALA A 198 5.17 -14.88 -15.85
C ALA A 198 6.23 -13.91 -15.28
N ALA A 199 6.11 -12.61 -15.55
CA ALA A 199 7.03 -11.62 -15.02
C ALA A 199 6.92 -11.48 -13.49
N ALA A 200 5.71 -11.53 -12.93
CA ALA A 200 5.51 -11.54 -11.48
C ALA A 200 6.13 -12.79 -10.82
N LEU A 201 5.98 -13.97 -11.44
CA LEU A 201 6.57 -15.22 -10.97
C LEU A 201 8.11 -15.18 -11.03
N ASP A 202 8.70 -14.64 -12.11
CA ASP A 202 10.15 -14.46 -12.22
C ASP A 202 10.69 -13.53 -11.12
N VAL A 203 10.01 -12.40 -10.88
CA VAL A 203 10.37 -11.47 -9.79
C VAL A 203 10.35 -12.19 -8.44
N TRP A 204 9.28 -12.92 -8.10
CA TRP A 204 9.23 -13.66 -6.84
C TRP A 204 10.30 -14.76 -6.75
N GLY A 205 10.57 -15.49 -7.84
CA GLY A 205 11.63 -16.49 -7.89
C GLY A 205 13.01 -15.88 -7.57
N ARG A 206 13.32 -14.73 -8.17
CA ARG A 206 14.57 -13.99 -7.93
C ARG A 206 14.64 -13.35 -6.55
N MET A 207 13.52 -12.85 -6.03
CA MET A 207 13.45 -12.35 -4.65
C MET A 207 13.77 -13.43 -3.62
N LEU A 208 13.42 -14.69 -3.90
CA LEU A 208 13.67 -15.82 -3.01
C LEU A 208 15.04 -16.48 -3.24
N SER A 209 15.73 -16.20 -4.35
CA SER A 209 17.06 -16.77 -4.62
C SER A 209 18.18 -16.17 -3.75
N VAL A 210 17.92 -15.06 -3.03
CA VAL A 210 18.88 -14.39 -2.10
C VAL A 210 19.47 -15.35 -1.08
N PHE A 211 18.64 -16.30 -0.59
CA PHE A 211 19.02 -17.13 0.55
C PHE A 211 20.20 -18.06 0.26
N TRP A 212 20.65 -18.18 -1.00
CA TRP A 212 21.73 -19.06 -1.40
C TRP A 212 23.08 -18.36 -1.68
N THR A 213 23.15 -17.03 -1.79
CA THR A 213 24.31 -16.32 -2.36
C THR A 213 24.79 -15.07 -1.59
N LEU A 214 24.63 -15.03 -0.26
CA LEU A 214 25.15 -13.93 0.57
C LEU A 214 26.69 -14.00 0.72
N GLY A 215 27.41 -13.50 -0.30
CA GLY A 215 28.84 -13.25 -0.27
C GLY A 215 29.19 -11.77 -0.04
N ALA A 216 30.42 -11.49 0.42
CA ALA A 216 30.88 -10.12 0.71
C ALA A 216 30.89 -9.19 -0.51
N GLU A 217 31.16 -9.72 -1.72
CA GLU A 217 31.16 -8.95 -2.96
C GLU A 217 29.75 -8.53 -3.38
N VAL A 218 28.76 -9.39 -3.11
CA VAL A 218 27.34 -9.10 -3.32
C VAL A 218 26.90 -7.98 -2.39
N LEU A 219 27.24 -8.03 -1.10
CA LEU A 219 26.98 -6.95 -0.14
C LEU A 219 27.65 -5.63 -0.54
N ARG A 220 28.87 -5.67 -1.09
CA ARG A 220 29.61 -4.50 -1.56
C ARG A 220 28.94 -3.86 -2.80
N GLN A 221 28.55 -4.67 -3.78
CA GLN A 221 27.82 -4.19 -4.96
C GLN A 221 26.43 -3.66 -4.59
N MET A 222 25.75 -4.28 -3.63
CA MET A 222 24.50 -3.78 -3.05
C MET A 222 24.72 -2.42 -2.39
N PHE A 223 25.78 -2.24 -1.61
CA PHE A 223 26.06 -0.96 -0.95
C PHE A 223 26.37 0.15 -1.97
N LEU A 224 27.17 -0.14 -2.99
CA LEU A 224 27.58 0.83 -4.01
C LEU A 224 26.46 1.20 -5.00
N SER A 225 25.56 0.26 -5.31
CA SER A 225 24.37 0.52 -6.16
C SER A 225 23.19 1.07 -5.38
N ALA A 226 23.12 0.84 -4.06
CA ALA A 226 22.02 1.29 -3.20
C ALA A 226 22.21 2.70 -2.60
N THR A 227 23.36 3.34 -2.80
CA THR A 227 23.66 4.69 -2.29
C THR A 227 23.57 5.76 -3.37
N THR A 228 22.52 5.74 -4.20
CA THR A 228 22.13 6.99 -4.85
C THR A 228 21.39 7.86 -3.82
N PRO A 229 21.62 9.18 -3.75
CA PRO A 229 20.92 10.09 -2.83
C PRO A 229 19.38 9.93 -2.87
N GLU A 230 18.83 9.57 -4.03
CA GLU A 230 17.42 9.32 -4.28
C GLU A 230 16.91 8.06 -3.54
N MET A 231 17.72 7.01 -3.47
CA MET A 231 17.37 5.76 -2.79
C MET A 231 17.44 5.92 -1.27
N LEU A 232 18.41 6.67 -0.76
CA LEU A 232 18.49 7.06 0.65
C LEU A 232 17.30 7.94 1.07
N LEU A 233 16.97 8.96 0.28
CA LEU A 233 15.78 9.80 0.49
C LEU A 233 14.51 8.95 0.47
N THR A 234 14.39 8.03 -0.47
CA THR A 234 13.29 7.07 -0.57
C THR A 234 13.17 6.22 0.69
N LEU A 235 14.26 5.61 1.17
CA LEU A 235 14.25 4.79 2.38
C LEU A 235 13.89 5.59 3.63
N VAL A 236 14.38 6.84 3.76
CA VAL A 236 14.00 7.73 4.86
C VAL A 236 12.52 8.09 4.78
N VAL A 237 12.01 8.46 3.61
CA VAL A 237 10.59 8.81 3.41
C VAL A 237 9.68 7.62 3.65
N ILE A 238 10.04 6.43 3.16
CA ILE A 238 9.35 5.16 3.46
C ILE A 238 9.33 4.94 4.97
N GLY A 239 10.48 5.06 5.63
CA GLY A 239 10.60 4.93 7.09
C GLY A 239 9.69 5.90 7.84
N LEU A 240 9.68 7.18 7.45
CA LEU A 240 8.83 8.20 8.08
C LEU A 240 7.34 7.97 7.82
N ILE A 241 6.94 7.56 6.61
CA ILE A 241 5.54 7.24 6.29
C ILE A 241 5.09 6.03 7.10
N VAL A 242 5.89 4.96 7.13
CA VAL A 242 5.59 3.74 7.88
C VAL A 242 5.50 4.05 9.37
N LEU A 243 6.50 4.72 9.95
CA LEU A 243 6.50 5.14 11.36
C LEU A 243 5.29 6.01 11.68
N ARG A 244 4.92 6.95 10.81
CA ARG A 244 3.72 7.78 10.96
C ARG A 244 2.45 6.94 10.94
N GLN A 245 2.30 6.05 9.96
CA GLN A 245 1.12 5.19 9.84
C GLN A 245 1.00 4.26 11.06
N MET A 246 2.11 3.84 11.65
CA MET A 246 2.14 3.07 12.90
C MET A 246 1.80 3.93 14.14
N ALA A 247 2.33 5.16 14.24
CA ALA A 247 2.24 5.99 15.43
C ALA A 247 0.93 6.78 15.56
N LEU A 248 0.41 7.35 14.47
CA LEU A 248 -0.68 8.35 14.55
C LEU A 248 -2.10 7.78 14.48
N LYS A 249 -2.27 6.45 14.52
CA LYS A 249 -3.55 5.70 14.69
C LYS A 249 -4.77 6.49 14.18
N ASP A 250 -4.89 6.58 12.85
CA ASP A 250 -6.03 7.16 12.13
C ASP A 250 -6.28 8.66 12.25
N ARG A 251 -5.42 9.41 12.94
CA ARG A 251 -5.54 10.87 13.02
C ARG A 251 -5.27 11.53 11.67
N PRO A 252 -6.24 12.28 11.10
CA PRO A 252 -6.00 13.07 9.91
C PRO A 252 -4.87 14.08 10.15
N LEU A 253 -4.01 14.32 9.16
CA LEU A 253 -2.99 15.38 9.28
C LEU A 253 -3.60 16.77 9.46
N VAL A 254 -4.82 16.97 8.96
CA VAL A 254 -5.57 18.22 9.14
C VAL A 254 -5.78 18.54 10.63
N THR A 255 -6.12 17.54 11.45
CA THR A 255 -6.24 17.74 12.90
C THR A 255 -4.90 18.01 13.61
N LEU A 256 -3.77 17.72 12.96
CA LEU A 256 -2.44 18.07 13.48
C LEU A 256 -2.12 19.54 13.16
N SER A 257 -2.41 19.99 11.93
CA SER A 257 -2.20 21.37 11.50
C SER A 257 -3.04 22.37 12.30
N GLU A 258 -4.24 21.99 12.73
CA GLU A 258 -5.12 22.83 13.56
C GLU A 258 -4.54 23.12 14.96
N LYS A 259 -3.57 22.33 15.42
CA LYS A 259 -2.94 22.47 16.74
C LYS A 259 -1.58 23.19 16.71
N MET A 260 -1.07 23.50 15.51
CA MET A 260 0.25 24.11 15.36
C MET A 260 0.16 25.64 15.42
N PRO A 261 1.12 26.34 16.07
CA PRO A 261 1.22 27.79 15.98
C PRO A 261 1.36 28.25 14.53
N ALA A 262 0.74 29.39 14.18
CA ALA A 262 0.72 29.91 12.81
C ALA A 262 2.13 30.03 12.16
N PRO A 263 3.20 30.48 12.87
CA PRO A 263 4.54 30.51 12.28
C PRO A 263 5.09 29.12 11.93
N ALA A 264 4.84 28.13 12.80
CA ALA A 264 5.28 26.76 12.56
C ALA A 264 4.51 26.12 11.39
N LEU A 265 3.21 26.42 11.28
CA LEU A 265 2.39 25.97 10.15
C LEU A 265 2.84 26.62 8.84
N GLY A 266 3.12 27.91 8.84
CA GLY A 266 3.66 28.65 7.70
C GLY A 266 4.99 28.05 7.23
N ALA A 267 5.94 27.85 8.15
CA ALA A 267 7.23 27.24 7.85
C ALA A 267 7.06 25.82 7.26
N ALA A 268 6.18 25.00 7.83
CA ALA A 268 5.91 23.66 7.31
C ALA A 268 5.35 23.69 5.87
N TYR A 269 4.41 24.59 5.59
CA TYR A 269 3.87 24.75 4.23
C TYR A 269 4.91 25.31 3.25
N SER A 270 5.74 26.27 3.66
CA SER A 270 6.83 26.78 2.83
C SER A 270 7.83 25.69 2.46
N VAL A 271 8.22 24.85 3.42
CA VAL A 271 9.09 23.69 3.16
C VAL A 271 8.42 22.72 2.20
N MET A 272 7.14 22.40 2.39
CA MET A 272 6.41 21.51 1.47
C MET A 272 6.34 22.07 0.05
N VAL A 273 6.08 23.36 -0.12
CA VAL A 273 6.07 24.03 -1.44
C VAL A 273 7.45 23.96 -2.07
N ALA A 274 8.50 24.31 -1.32
CA ALA A 274 9.88 24.23 -1.81
C ALA A 274 10.25 22.80 -2.24
N MET A 275 9.88 21.79 -1.44
CA MET A 275 10.10 20.38 -1.79
C MET A 275 9.35 19.99 -3.07
N VAL A 276 8.09 20.41 -3.25
CA VAL A 276 7.34 20.15 -4.48
C VAL A 276 8.03 20.79 -5.67
N LEU A 277 8.50 22.03 -5.56
CA LEU A 277 9.16 22.75 -6.67
C LEU A 277 10.53 22.14 -7.03
N VAL A 278 11.34 21.77 -6.04
CA VAL A 278 12.68 21.23 -6.25
C VAL A 278 12.65 19.77 -6.71
N LEU A 279 11.70 18.98 -6.21
CA LEU A 279 11.60 17.55 -6.50
C LEU A 279 10.62 17.24 -7.63
N ALA A 280 9.97 18.26 -8.21
CA ALA A 280 9.16 18.09 -9.41
C ALA A 280 10.02 17.63 -10.59
N LYS A 281 9.58 16.56 -11.25
CA LYS A 281 10.21 16.07 -12.47
C LYS A 281 9.48 16.63 -13.68
N VAL A 282 10.24 17.13 -14.66
CA VAL A 282 9.69 17.68 -15.92
C VAL A 282 8.96 16.60 -16.72
N SER A 283 9.44 15.34 -16.64
CA SER A 283 8.81 14.15 -17.20
C SER A 283 8.59 13.12 -16.09
N GLY A 284 7.60 13.38 -15.22
CA GLY A 284 7.23 12.45 -14.15
C GLY A 284 6.51 11.19 -14.68
N PRO A 285 6.55 10.07 -13.95
CA PRO A 285 5.71 8.92 -14.28
C PRO A 285 4.23 9.31 -14.26
N GLU A 286 3.47 8.76 -15.22
CA GLU A 286 2.02 8.98 -15.29
C GLU A 286 1.31 8.50 -14.01
N PHE A 287 0.08 8.96 -13.80
CA PHE A 287 -0.76 8.45 -12.71
C PHE A 287 -0.87 6.93 -12.81
N ILE A 288 -0.62 6.23 -11.71
CA ILE A 288 -0.39 4.78 -11.72
C ILE A 288 -1.54 3.99 -12.35
N TYR A 289 -2.79 4.45 -12.17
CA TYR A 289 -3.98 3.78 -12.72
C TYR A 289 -4.18 3.97 -14.22
N PHE A 290 -3.44 4.86 -14.88
CA PHE A 290 -3.50 4.99 -16.35
C PHE A 290 -2.51 4.08 -17.07
N GLN A 291 -1.68 3.34 -16.32
CA GLN A 291 -0.67 2.43 -16.89
C GLN A 291 -1.13 0.97 -17.01
N PHE A 292 -2.41 0.68 -16.76
CA PHE A 292 -2.95 -0.67 -16.69
C PHE A 292 -4.13 -0.89 -17.64
#